data_AF-A0A5P0ZIA7-F1
#
_entry.id   AF-A0A5P0ZIA7-F1
#
_cell.length_a   1.000
_cell.length_b   1.000
_cell.length_c   1.000
_cell.angle_alpha   90.00
_cell.angle_beta   90.00
_cell.angle_gamma   90.00
#
_symmetry.space_group_name_H-M   'P 1'
#
loop_
_entity.id
_entity.type
_entity.pdbx_description
1 polymer ?
#
loop_
_entity_poly.entity_id
_entity_poly.type
_entity_poly.pdbx_seq_one_letter_code
_entity_poly.pdbx_strand_id
1 'polypeptide(L)'
;MSKNLGTFKTRINGHSLIVTIPKGTGLKPNQELQLIQDNDGKLIYSPTDENPWNSMEPHDFKHDMETLDFEITNAKSIGKENI
;
A
#
# COMPACT_ATOMS: atom_id res chain seq x y z
N MET A 1 -9.72 9.60 -24.36
CA MET A 1 -9.08 10.91 -24.57
C MET A 1 -8.07 11.13 -23.45
N SER A 2 -6.83 11.48 -23.76
CA SER A 2 -5.79 11.73 -22.76
C SER A 2 -5.90 13.16 -22.24
N LYS A 3 -5.96 13.34 -20.92
CA LYS A 3 -6.01 14.67 -20.28
C LYS A 3 -4.60 15.17 -20.02
N ASN A 4 -4.25 16.35 -20.50
CA ASN A 4 -3.00 17.01 -20.15
C ASN A 4 -3.10 17.58 -18.73
N LEU A 5 -2.22 17.15 -17.82
CA LEU A 5 -2.19 17.56 -16.41
C LEU A 5 -1.15 18.65 -16.12
N GLY A 6 -0.39 19.09 -17.13
CA GLY A 6 0.69 20.06 -17.01
C GLY A 6 2.08 19.45 -17.23
N THR A 7 3.10 20.30 -17.16
CA THR A 7 4.51 19.90 -17.29
C THR A 7 5.17 19.92 -15.92
N PHE A 8 5.76 18.79 -15.53
CA PHE A 8 6.43 18.63 -14.24
C PHE A 8 7.89 18.25 -14.44
N LYS A 9 8.75 18.71 -13.54
CA LYS A 9 10.19 18.44 -13.57
C LYS A 9 10.54 17.37 -12.53
N THR A 10 11.37 16.42 -12.92
CA THR A 10 11.96 15.46 -11.98
C THR A 10 12.97 16.14 -11.06
N ARG A 11 13.07 15.64 -9.83
CA ARG A 11 14.04 16.08 -8.83
C ARG A 11 14.77 14.87 -8.28
N ILE A 12 16.01 15.06 -7.84
CA ILE A 12 16.77 14.01 -7.15
C ILE A 12 16.34 14.00 -5.68
N ASN A 13 16.08 12.81 -5.14
CA ASN A 13 15.88 12.56 -3.72
C ASN A 13 16.69 11.32 -3.33
N GLY A 14 17.77 11.53 -2.59
CA GLY A 14 18.74 10.47 -2.31
C GLY A 14 19.34 9.89 -3.60
N HIS A 15 19.20 8.58 -3.78
CA HIS A 15 19.64 7.85 -4.97
C HIS A 15 18.52 7.67 -6.03
N SER A 16 17.42 8.41 -5.93
CA SER A 16 16.24 8.22 -6.77
C SER A 16 15.77 9.52 -7.42
N LEU A 17 14.93 9.39 -8.45
CA LEU A 17 14.21 10.51 -9.05
C LEU A 17 12.76 10.53 -8.53
N ILE A 18 12.28 11.72 -8.24
CA ILE A 18 10.89 11.99 -7.87
C ILE A 18 10.25 12.94 -8.87
N VAL A 19 8.97 12.74 -9.16
CA VAL A 19 8.14 13.67 -9.93
C VAL A 19 6.94 14.09 -9.08
N THR A 20 6.65 15.39 -9.04
CA THR A 20 5.50 15.89 -8.29
C THR A 20 4.23 15.68 -9.11
N ILE A 21 3.26 14.97 -8.53
CA ILE A 21 1.93 14.80 -9.11
C ILE A 21 0.99 15.86 -8.52
N PRO A 22 0.26 16.62 -9.35
CA PRO A 22 -0.63 17.68 -8.86
C PRO A 22 -1.82 17.11 -8.07
N LYS A 23 -2.31 17.86 -7.08
CA LYS A 23 -3.56 17.53 -6.37
C LYS A 23 -4.72 17.62 -7.38
N GLY A 24 -5.56 16.58 -7.44
CA GLY A 24 -6.70 16.52 -8.37
C GLY A 24 -6.59 15.46 -9.48
N THR A 25 -5.55 14.64 -9.48
CA THR A 25 -5.44 13.44 -10.34
C THR A 25 -6.26 12.25 -9.83
N GLY A 26 -6.79 12.33 -8.62
CA GLY A 26 -7.49 11.22 -7.96
C GLY A 26 -6.58 10.28 -7.17
N LEU A 27 -5.24 10.44 -7.26
CA LEU A 27 -4.30 9.68 -6.45
C LEU A 27 -4.34 10.15 -4.99
N LYS A 28 -4.27 9.19 -4.07
CA LYS A 28 -4.28 9.44 -2.63
C LYS A 28 -2.84 9.44 -2.07
N PRO A 29 -2.60 10.15 -0.95
CA PRO A 29 -1.37 9.98 -0.19
C PRO A 29 -1.17 8.51 0.22
N ASN A 30 0.07 8.03 0.26
CA ASN A 30 0.45 6.65 0.61
C ASN A 30 -0.16 5.56 -0.27
N GLN A 31 -0.59 5.89 -1.48
CA GLN A 31 -1.05 4.91 -2.45
C GLN A 31 0.16 4.31 -3.19
N GLU A 32 0.22 2.98 -3.28
CA GLU A 32 1.24 2.29 -4.05
C GLU A 32 0.89 2.30 -5.55
N LEU A 33 1.93 2.51 -6.37
CA LEU A 33 1.82 2.61 -7.81
C LEU A 33 2.89 1.73 -8.46
N GLN A 34 2.48 0.91 -9.42
CA GLN A 34 3.39 0.26 -10.35
C GLN A 34 3.80 1.24 -11.44
N LEU A 35 5.10 1.28 -11.74
CA LEU A 35 5.64 1.99 -12.89
C LEU A 35 5.93 1.00 -14.02
N ILE A 36 5.25 1.18 -15.14
CA ILE A 36 5.37 0.35 -16.34
C ILE A 36 5.98 1.21 -17.45
N GLN A 37 7.01 0.70 -18.11
CA GLN A 37 7.54 1.30 -19.33
C GLN A 37 6.91 0.59 -20.53
N ASP A 38 6.11 1.31 -21.29
CA ASP A 38 5.51 0.79 -22.52
C ASP A 38 6.54 0.71 -23.66
N ASN A 39 6.19 0.02 -24.75
CA ASN A 39 7.06 -0.18 -25.91
C ASN A 39 7.52 1.14 -26.57
N ASP A 40 6.71 2.20 -26.46
CA ASP A 40 7.06 3.54 -26.93
C ASP A 40 8.03 4.29 -25.99
N GLY A 41 8.48 3.66 -24.90
CA GLY A 41 9.29 4.28 -23.85
C GLY A 41 8.51 5.22 -22.93
N LYS A 42 7.17 5.24 -23.04
CA LYS A 42 6.30 6.00 -22.14
C LYS A 42 6.23 5.34 -20.78
N LEU A 43 6.32 6.15 -19.73
CA LEU A 43 6.15 5.69 -18.35
C LEU A 43 4.69 5.83 -17.93
N ILE A 44 4.10 4.72 -17.49
CA ILE A 44 2.71 4.61 -17.04
C ILE A 44 2.72 4.25 -15.56
N TYR A 45 2.03 5.06 -14.74
CA TYR A 45 1.80 4.76 -13.34
C TYR A 45 0.40 4.18 -13.17
N SER A 46 0.29 2.99 -12.58
CA SER A 46 -0.99 2.33 -12.28
C SER A 46 -1.08 2.02 -10.78
N PRO A 47 -2.21 2.32 -10.11
CA PRO A 47 -2.48 1.83 -8.76
C PRO A 47 -2.28 0.33 -8.61
N THR A 48 -1.64 -0.07 -7.51
CA THR A 48 -1.56 -1.46 -7.07
C THR A 48 -2.21 -1.55 -5.70
N ASP A 49 -3.50 -1.88 -5.66
CA ASP A 49 -4.19 -2.30 -4.44
C ASP A 49 -4.26 -3.84 -4.46
N GLU A 50 -3.11 -4.51 -4.46
CA GLU A 50 -3.08 -5.95 -4.16
C GLU A 50 -2.98 -6.10 -2.65
N ASN A 51 -4.13 -6.15 -1.98
CA ASN A 51 -4.16 -6.69 -0.63
C ASN A 51 -3.83 -8.19 -0.73
N PRO A 52 -2.67 -8.66 -0.22
CA PRO A 52 -2.28 -10.06 -0.34
C PRO A 52 -3.27 -11.00 0.39
N TRP A 53 -4.09 -10.45 1.28
CA TRP A 53 -5.11 -11.17 2.04
C TRP A 53 -6.47 -11.25 1.32
N ASN A 54 -6.71 -10.46 0.26
CA ASN A 54 -8.01 -10.47 -0.44
C ASN A 54 -8.29 -11.77 -1.21
N SER A 55 -7.23 -12.51 -1.57
CA SER A 55 -7.35 -13.79 -2.28
C SER A 55 -7.27 -15.00 -1.35
N MET A 56 -7.11 -14.77 -0.04
CA MET A 56 -7.11 -15.85 0.94
C MET A 56 -8.55 -16.16 1.36
N GLU A 57 -8.85 -17.44 1.49
CA GLU A 57 -10.12 -17.85 2.10
C GLU A 57 -10.20 -17.29 3.52
N PRO A 58 -11.40 -16.90 4.00
CA PRO A 58 -11.58 -16.45 5.37
C PRO A 58 -11.05 -17.50 6.34
N HIS A 59 -9.94 -17.19 7.02
CA HIS A 59 -9.31 -18.10 7.95
C HIS A 59 -9.85 -17.88 9.36
N ASP A 60 -10.24 -18.95 10.03
CA ASP A 60 -10.72 -18.88 11.41
C ASP A 60 -9.53 -18.87 12.39
N PHE A 61 -8.94 -17.69 12.56
CA PHE A 61 -7.86 -17.47 13.53
C PHE A 61 -8.25 -17.84 14.97
N LYS A 62 -9.55 -17.89 15.29
CA LYS A 62 -10.00 -18.29 16.63
C LYS A 62 -9.87 -19.79 16.83
N HIS A 63 -10.20 -20.59 15.80
CA HIS A 63 -10.00 -22.03 15.85
C HIS A 63 -8.51 -22.40 15.97
N ASP A 64 -7.64 -21.70 15.24
CA ASP A 64 -6.19 -21.89 15.37
C ASP A 64 -5.71 -21.53 16.77
N MET A 65 -6.20 -20.42 17.35
CA MET A 65 -5.84 -20.01 18.71
C MET A 65 -6.27 -21.03 19.77
N GLU A 66 -7.38 -21.73 19.56
CA GLU A 66 -7.87 -22.81 20.42
C GLU A 66 -7.10 -24.13 20.21
N THR A 67 -6.56 -24.36 19.01
CA THR A 67 -5.83 -25.58 18.62
C THR A 67 -4.34 -25.49 18.95
N LEU A 68 -3.77 -24.29 18.90
CA LEU A 68 -2.41 -24.03 19.31
C LEU A 68 -2.36 -24.01 20.84
N ASP A 69 -1.81 -25.08 21.42
CA ASP A 69 -1.61 -25.29 22.87
C ASP A 69 -0.53 -24.33 23.45
N PHE A 70 -0.65 -23.04 23.16
CA PHE A 70 0.12 -21.99 23.80
C PHE A 70 -0.67 -21.48 25.01
N GLU A 71 -0.03 -21.38 26.16
CA GLU A 71 -0.59 -20.69 27.33
C GLU A 71 -0.77 -19.19 27.04
N ILE A 72 -1.93 -18.79 26.51
CA ILE A 72 -2.34 -17.38 26.33
C ILE A 72 -2.68 -16.74 27.69
N THR A 73 -2.47 -17.43 28.80
CA THR A 73 -2.75 -16.95 30.16
C THR A 73 -1.76 -15.87 30.62
N ASN A 74 -0.62 -15.73 29.96
CA ASN A 74 0.32 -14.61 30.16
C ASN A 74 0.20 -13.50 29.12
N ALA A 75 -0.86 -13.48 28.30
CA ALA A 75 -1.27 -12.28 27.57
C ALA A 75 -1.95 -11.28 28.52
N LYS A 76 -1.27 -10.90 29.61
CA LYS A 76 -1.67 -9.74 30.40
C LYS A 76 -1.48 -8.53 29.50
N SER A 77 -2.57 -7.91 29.07
CA SER A 77 -2.53 -6.61 28.41
C SER A 77 -1.79 -5.64 29.34
N ILE A 78 -0.55 -5.30 28.99
CA ILE A 78 0.28 -4.32 29.69
C ILE A 78 -0.09 -2.87 29.30
N GLY A 79 -1.09 -2.70 28.43
CA GLY A 79 -1.59 -1.40 28.01
C GLY A 79 -2.53 -0.80 29.05
N LYS A 80 -2.13 0.31 29.66
CA LYS A 80 -3.04 1.22 30.36
C LYS A 80 -3.86 2.00 29.34
N GLU A 81 -4.91 1.40 28.81
CA GLU A 81 -5.93 2.15 28.08
C GLU A 81 -7.16 2.27 28.99
N ASN A 82 -7.11 3.26 29.88
CA ASN A 82 -8.32 3.79 30.51
C ASN A 82 -9.00 4.70 29.50
N ILE A 83 -10.27 4.42 29.24
CA ILE A 83 -11.25 5.30 28.58
C ILE A 83 -11.43 6.57 29.43
#